data_AF-A0A425WFL3-F1
#
_entry.id   AF-A0A425WFL3-F1
#
_cell.length_a   1.000
_cell.length_b   1.000
_cell.length_c   1.000
_cell.angle_alpha   90.00
_cell.angle_beta   90.00
_cell.angle_gamma   90.00
#
_symmetry.space_group_name_H-M   'P 1'
#
loop_
_entity.id
_entity.type
_entity.pdbx_description
1 polymer ?
#
loop_
_entity_poly.entity_id
_entity_poly.type
_entity_poly.pdbx_seq_one_letter_code
_entity_poly.pdbx_strand_id
1 'polypeptide(L)'
;MFGKKKKQTEQEPVEVKEKLDITKEMQPVIDSGKYILEQKDKLQQEELDTTNSLNDIKNSFEEVEKRSEEVTDTMEQFNERFKEVTSVTENFEQIIKKMLTTADDTHKNMNNVRTSSSSVNDTISTVEEVFKEFQSSFDEILDKVNAINGIANQTNLLALNASIEAARAGESGRGFAVVADQVNELSSNIKTLVASIGESMDKLNQNNNRLMNSINDTRSAIQDSMTHINETEEVVDSIKSVAGEIEDGNTNMVGVIDKCSEDMTTLQSTMEESKPYYQTVADHIDTLSTNITKKSLIFEDMTNILQQFPELVKRVEDRVERG
;
A
#
# COMPACT_ATOMS: atom_id res chain seq x y z
N MET A 1 -131.98 3.09 56.43
CA MET A 1 -132.65 1.98 57.15
C MET A 1 -131.70 0.80 57.20
N PHE A 2 -131.26 0.40 58.39
CA PHE A 2 -131.62 -0.89 59.02
C PHE A 2 -131.38 -2.10 58.12
N GLY A 3 -130.59 -3.12 58.44
CA GLY A 3 -129.85 -3.43 59.65
C GLY A 3 -129.46 -4.92 59.69
N LYS A 4 -128.49 -5.22 60.56
CA LYS A 4 -128.20 -6.50 61.27
C LYS A 4 -127.81 -7.80 60.53
N LYS A 5 -126.60 -8.23 60.92
CA LYS A 5 -126.11 -9.58 61.35
C LYS A 5 -126.08 -10.69 60.27
N LYS A 6 -125.01 -11.48 60.14
CA LYS A 6 -124.30 -12.30 61.15
C LYS A 6 -122.82 -12.51 60.76
N LYS A 7 -121.96 -12.69 61.78
CA LYS A 7 -120.60 -13.24 61.67
C LYS A 7 -120.62 -14.64 61.08
N GLN A 8 -119.74 -14.90 60.13
CA GLN A 8 -119.24 -16.22 59.77
C GLN A 8 -117.72 -16.14 59.69
N THR A 9 -117.07 -17.00 60.46
CA THR A 9 -115.64 -17.23 60.49
C THR A 9 -115.25 -17.94 59.21
N GLU A 10 -114.34 -17.40 58.41
CA GLU A 10 -113.73 -18.16 57.32
C GLU A 10 -112.27 -17.74 57.14
N GLN A 11 -111.45 -18.78 57.01
CA GLN A 11 -110.01 -18.81 57.17
C GLN A 11 -109.29 -17.97 56.11
N GLU A 12 -108.18 -17.36 56.50
CA GLU A 12 -107.17 -16.86 55.57
C GLU A 12 -106.76 -17.98 54.61
N PRO A 13 -106.76 -17.77 53.29
CA PRO A 13 -106.06 -18.67 52.39
C PRO A 13 -104.56 -18.48 52.64
N VAL A 14 -103.93 -19.52 53.15
CA VAL A 14 -102.48 -19.69 53.22
C VAL A 14 -101.89 -19.42 51.84
N GLU A 15 -100.98 -18.45 51.76
CA GLU A 15 -100.12 -18.22 50.59
C GLU A 15 -99.43 -19.53 50.18
N VAL A 16 -99.73 -20.02 48.98
CA VAL A 16 -98.92 -21.04 48.32
C VAL A 16 -97.65 -20.35 47.85
N LYS A 17 -96.54 -20.47 48.61
CA LYS A 17 -95.21 -20.13 48.12
C LYS A 17 -94.91 -21.01 46.90
N GLU A 18 -94.72 -20.41 45.72
CA GLU A 18 -94.12 -21.09 44.57
C GLU A 18 -92.80 -21.75 45.02
N LYS A 19 -92.60 -23.03 44.65
CA LYS A 19 -91.31 -23.71 44.85
C LYS A 19 -90.26 -22.93 44.05
N LEU A 20 -89.27 -22.39 44.75
CA LEU A 20 -88.14 -21.69 44.15
C LEU A 20 -87.33 -22.69 43.30
N ASP A 21 -87.31 -22.51 41.98
CA ASP A 21 -86.45 -23.24 41.05
C ASP A 21 -85.04 -22.66 41.13
N ILE A 22 -84.19 -23.32 41.93
CA ILE A 22 -82.85 -22.84 42.25
C ILE A 22 -81.96 -22.88 41.01
N THR A 23 -82.14 -23.85 40.12
CA THR A 23 -81.39 -23.89 38.87
C THR A 23 -81.70 -22.68 37.99
N LYS A 24 -82.97 -22.27 37.90
CA LYS A 24 -83.37 -21.09 37.15
C LYS A 24 -82.85 -19.78 37.75
N GLU A 25 -82.87 -19.64 39.08
CA GLU A 25 -82.31 -18.48 39.79
C GLU A 25 -80.78 -18.42 39.71
N MET A 26 -80.10 -19.56 39.63
CA MET A 26 -78.64 -19.67 39.52
C MET A 26 -78.13 -19.63 38.07
N GLN A 27 -79.01 -19.58 37.07
CA GLN A 27 -78.65 -19.51 35.65
C GLN A 27 -77.67 -18.35 35.32
N PRO A 28 -77.82 -17.12 35.86
CA PRO A 28 -76.85 -16.05 35.64
C PRO A 28 -75.44 -16.38 36.17
N VAL A 29 -75.33 -17.17 37.24
CA VAL A 29 -74.05 -17.63 37.80
C VAL A 29 -73.42 -18.69 36.89
N ILE A 30 -74.22 -19.60 36.34
CA ILE A 30 -73.77 -20.61 35.36
C ILE A 30 -73.28 -19.93 34.08
N ASP A 31 -74.02 -18.94 33.56
CA ASP A 31 -73.63 -18.20 32.35
C ASP A 31 -72.39 -17.33 32.59
N SER A 32 -72.25 -16.75 33.78
CA SER A 32 -71.01 -16.07 34.19
C SER A 32 -69.82 -17.04 34.24
N GLY A 33 -70.01 -18.26 34.77
CA GLY A 33 -68.98 -19.29 34.78
C GLY A 33 -68.55 -19.73 33.38
N LYS A 34 -69.50 -19.89 32.45
CA LYS A 34 -69.22 -20.17 31.02
C LYS A 34 -68.47 -19.03 30.35
N TYR A 35 -68.86 -17.77 30.61
CA TYR A 35 -68.15 -16.61 30.09
C TYR A 35 -66.70 -16.54 30.62
N ILE A 36 -66.48 -16.81 31.91
CA ILE A 36 -65.14 -16.86 32.50
C ILE A 36 -64.30 -17.99 31.87
N LEU A 37 -64.89 -19.16 31.60
CA LEU A 37 -64.20 -20.25 30.87
C LEU A 37 -63.79 -19.81 29.47
N GLU A 38 -64.67 -19.17 28.72
CA GLU A 38 -64.36 -18.67 27.37
C GLU A 38 -63.26 -17.60 27.39
N GLN A 39 -63.28 -16.67 28.35
CA GLN A 39 -62.22 -15.68 28.52
C GLN A 39 -60.89 -16.34 28.93
N LYS A 40 -60.93 -17.34 29.80
CA LYS A 40 -59.75 -18.13 30.19
C LYS A 40 -59.15 -18.86 28.99
N ASP A 41 -59.96 -19.45 28.11
CA ASP A 41 -59.47 -20.14 26.91
C ASP A 41 -58.77 -19.15 25.95
N LYS A 42 -59.33 -17.96 25.76
CA LYS A 42 -58.68 -16.88 24.99
C LYS A 42 -57.34 -16.47 25.60
N LEU A 43 -57.31 -16.25 26.92
CA LEU A 43 -56.08 -15.89 27.63
C LEU A 43 -55.03 -17.01 27.58
N GLN A 44 -55.43 -18.28 27.62
CA GLN A 44 -54.49 -19.41 27.44
C GLN A 44 -53.88 -19.44 26.05
N GLN A 45 -54.67 -19.11 25.02
CA GLN A 45 -54.13 -19.01 23.66
C GLN A 45 -53.12 -17.86 23.55
N GLU A 46 -53.42 -16.70 24.15
CA GLU A 46 -52.47 -15.57 24.21
C GLU A 46 -51.18 -15.92 24.99
N GLU A 47 -51.25 -16.74 26.04
CA GLU A 47 -50.07 -17.23 26.76
C GLU A 47 -49.20 -18.17 25.90
N LEU A 48 -49.81 -19.02 25.09
CA LEU A 48 -49.07 -19.87 24.14
C LEU A 48 -48.32 -19.01 23.12
N ASP A 49 -48.98 -17.99 22.56
CA ASP A 49 -48.36 -17.06 21.61
C ASP A 49 -47.22 -16.25 22.28
N THR A 50 -47.42 -15.84 23.55
CA THR A 50 -46.39 -15.16 24.35
C THR A 50 -45.20 -16.07 24.63
N THR A 51 -45.43 -17.35 24.93
CA THR A 51 -44.37 -18.35 25.15
C THR A 51 -43.51 -18.55 23.91
N ASN A 52 -44.17 -18.68 22.75
CA ASN A 52 -43.45 -18.80 21.47
C ASN A 52 -42.61 -17.56 21.19
N SER A 53 -43.19 -16.37 21.40
CA SER A 53 -42.47 -15.10 21.23
C SER A 53 -41.26 -14.98 22.18
N LEU A 54 -41.37 -15.47 23.41
CA LEU A 54 -40.25 -15.49 24.36
C LEU A 54 -39.13 -16.42 23.93
N ASN A 55 -39.46 -17.60 23.39
CA ASN A 55 -38.44 -18.51 22.84
C ASN A 55 -37.72 -17.88 21.65
N ASP A 56 -38.44 -17.15 20.78
CA ASP A 56 -37.82 -16.43 19.66
C ASP A 56 -36.88 -15.31 20.14
N ILE A 57 -37.29 -14.56 21.18
CA ILE A 57 -36.45 -13.54 21.82
C ILE A 57 -35.20 -14.19 22.44
N LYS A 58 -35.37 -15.32 23.16
CA LYS A 58 -34.26 -16.07 23.76
C LYS A 58 -33.22 -16.47 22.73
N ASN A 59 -33.66 -17.14 21.67
CA ASN A 59 -32.78 -17.57 20.58
C ASN A 59 -32.06 -16.38 19.92
N SER A 60 -32.77 -15.25 19.76
CA SER A 60 -32.18 -14.03 19.20
C SER A 60 -31.11 -13.43 20.11
N PHE A 61 -31.30 -13.48 21.43
CA PHE A 61 -30.33 -12.98 22.40
C PHE A 61 -29.10 -13.88 22.53
N GLU A 62 -29.27 -15.21 22.49
CA GLU A 62 -28.16 -16.17 22.43
C GLU A 62 -27.26 -15.91 21.19
N GLU A 63 -27.87 -15.60 20.04
CA GLU A 63 -27.13 -15.22 18.83
C GLU A 63 -26.40 -13.87 18.97
N VAL A 64 -27.00 -12.89 19.66
CA VAL A 64 -26.35 -11.60 19.95
C VAL A 64 -25.13 -11.78 20.86
N GLU A 65 -25.26 -12.60 21.92
CA GLU A 65 -24.16 -12.90 22.83
C GLU A 65 -22.99 -13.55 22.09
N LYS A 66 -23.27 -14.56 21.27
CA LYS A 66 -22.27 -15.22 20.43
C LYS A 66 -21.57 -14.24 19.48
N ARG A 67 -22.32 -13.36 18.80
CA ARG A 67 -21.73 -12.33 17.92
C ARG A 67 -20.88 -11.33 18.68
N SER A 68 -21.23 -11.02 19.93
CA SER A 68 -20.43 -10.14 20.79
C SER A 68 -19.07 -10.77 21.11
N GLU A 69 -19.01 -12.08 21.33
CA GLU A 69 -17.76 -12.83 21.51
C GLU A 69 -16.92 -12.81 20.23
N GLU A 70 -17.52 -13.12 19.06
CA GLU A 70 -16.84 -13.09 17.77
C GLU A 70 -16.23 -11.71 17.44
N VAL A 71 -16.94 -10.63 17.82
CA VAL A 71 -16.42 -9.26 17.66
C VAL A 71 -15.21 -9.04 18.57
N THR A 72 -15.24 -9.53 19.81
CA THR A 72 -14.11 -9.43 20.76
C THR A 72 -12.87 -10.16 20.23
N ASP A 73 -13.03 -11.38 19.70
CA ASP A 73 -11.94 -12.14 19.07
C ASP A 73 -11.37 -11.41 17.85
N THR A 74 -12.25 -10.80 17.05
CA THR A 74 -11.83 -9.95 15.92
C THR A 74 -11.02 -8.75 16.43
N MET A 75 -11.33 -8.24 17.63
CA MET A 75 -10.62 -7.10 18.16
C MET A 75 -9.16 -7.41 18.50
N GLU A 76 -8.93 -8.57 19.13
CA GLU A 76 -7.59 -9.04 19.45
C GLU A 76 -6.75 -9.21 18.18
N GLN A 77 -7.34 -9.75 17.10
CA GLN A 77 -6.67 -9.87 15.81
C GLN A 77 -6.29 -8.51 15.20
N PHE A 78 -7.13 -7.47 15.36
CA PHE A 78 -6.78 -6.12 14.92
C PHE A 78 -5.59 -5.56 15.69
N ASN A 79 -5.53 -5.77 17.01
CA ASN A 79 -4.39 -5.34 17.82
C ASN A 79 -3.07 -5.99 17.38
N GLU A 80 -3.06 -7.28 17.05
CA GLU A 80 -1.87 -7.93 16.49
C GLU A 80 -1.48 -7.33 15.13
N ARG A 81 -2.46 -7.06 14.26
CA ARG A 81 -2.19 -6.39 12.97
C ARG A 81 -1.61 -4.99 13.16
N PHE A 82 -2.06 -4.22 14.15
CA PHE A 82 -1.47 -2.91 14.43
C PHE A 82 0.01 -3.02 14.80
N LYS A 83 0.41 -4.02 15.61
CA LYS A 83 1.83 -4.28 15.91
C LYS A 83 2.63 -4.62 14.66
N GLU A 84 2.07 -5.42 13.74
CA GLU A 84 2.72 -5.72 12.46
C GLU A 84 2.95 -4.44 11.64
N VAL A 85 1.94 -3.57 11.55
CA VAL A 85 2.06 -2.30 10.83
C VAL A 85 3.09 -1.39 11.50
N THR A 86 3.15 -1.32 12.84
CA THR A 86 4.20 -0.59 13.56
C THR A 86 5.59 -1.11 13.19
N SER A 87 5.80 -2.42 13.15
CA SER A 87 7.09 -2.99 12.70
C SER A 87 7.44 -2.61 11.26
N VAL A 88 6.45 -2.53 10.37
CA VAL A 88 6.64 -2.03 9.00
C VAL A 88 7.05 -0.55 9.00
N THR A 89 6.46 0.29 9.86
CA THR A 89 6.85 1.71 9.99
C THR A 89 8.29 1.89 10.49
N GLU A 90 8.77 1.03 11.39
CA GLU A 90 10.17 1.03 11.84
C GLU A 90 11.13 0.65 10.71
N ASN A 91 10.72 -0.30 9.85
CA ASN A 91 11.52 -0.68 8.68
C ASN A 91 11.63 0.46 7.66
N PHE A 92 10.59 1.30 7.50
CA PHE A 92 10.66 2.48 6.63
C PHE A 92 11.73 3.47 7.09
N GLU A 93 11.90 3.69 8.39
CA GLU A 93 12.96 4.56 8.93
C GLU A 93 14.35 4.08 8.47
N GLN A 94 14.60 2.77 8.52
CA GLN A 94 15.86 2.19 8.04
C GLN A 94 16.05 2.37 6.53
N ILE A 95 14.97 2.23 5.75
CA ILE A 95 14.98 2.43 4.29
C ILE A 95 15.30 3.89 3.95
N ILE A 96 14.65 4.85 4.62
CA ILE A 96 14.91 6.29 4.45
C ILE A 96 16.38 6.58 4.74
N LYS A 97 16.91 6.10 5.87
CA LYS A 97 18.32 6.27 6.23
C LYS A 97 19.26 5.73 5.15
N LYS A 98 19.01 4.52 4.65
CA LYS A 98 19.82 3.90 3.59
C LYS A 98 19.73 4.68 2.28
N MET A 99 18.56 5.22 1.96
CA MET A 99 18.34 6.06 0.78
C MET A 99 19.16 7.35 0.86
N LEU A 100 19.13 8.03 2.02
CA LEU A 100 19.91 9.24 2.25
C LEU A 100 21.43 8.99 2.23
N THR A 101 21.89 7.88 2.84
CA THR A 101 23.31 7.49 2.74
C THR A 101 23.73 7.21 1.30
N THR A 102 22.90 6.49 0.53
CA THR A 102 23.18 6.19 -0.87
C THR A 102 23.24 7.47 -1.72
N ALA A 103 22.35 8.43 -1.44
CA ALA A 103 22.35 9.74 -2.08
C ALA A 103 23.64 10.52 -1.79
N ASP A 104 24.10 10.54 -0.53
CA ASP A 104 25.35 11.20 -0.13
C ASP A 104 26.60 10.55 -0.75
N ASP A 105 26.66 9.21 -0.72
CA ASP A 105 27.74 8.44 -1.35
C ASP A 105 27.79 8.68 -2.86
N THR A 106 26.63 8.76 -3.51
CA THR A 106 26.53 9.06 -4.95
C THR A 106 27.06 10.47 -5.24
N HIS A 107 26.64 11.47 -4.46
CA HIS A 107 27.12 12.84 -4.59
C HIS A 107 28.66 12.92 -4.40
N LYS A 108 29.21 12.22 -3.42
CA LYS A 108 30.66 12.13 -3.21
C LYS A 108 31.39 11.50 -4.41
N ASN A 109 30.85 10.41 -4.95
CA ASN A 109 31.41 9.75 -6.13
C ASN A 109 31.37 10.67 -7.36
N MET A 110 30.27 11.40 -7.56
CA MET A 110 30.16 12.38 -8.63
C MET A 110 31.21 13.49 -8.53
N ASN A 111 31.49 13.98 -7.31
CA ASN A 111 32.55 14.97 -7.10
C ASN A 111 33.95 14.40 -7.43
N ASN A 112 34.20 13.12 -7.15
CA ASN A 112 35.44 12.44 -7.55
C ASN A 112 35.56 12.34 -9.07
N VAL A 113 34.46 12.00 -9.77
CA VAL A 113 34.45 11.98 -11.24
C VAL A 113 34.69 13.39 -11.78
N ARG A 114 34.03 14.42 -11.24
CA ARG A 114 34.23 15.83 -11.63
C ARG A 114 35.69 16.26 -11.51
N THR A 115 36.34 15.92 -10.39
CA THR A 115 37.77 16.20 -10.14
C THR A 115 38.68 15.46 -11.13
N SER A 116 38.36 14.19 -11.40
CA SER A 116 39.13 13.37 -12.35
C SER A 116 38.98 13.90 -13.77
N SER A 117 37.77 14.22 -14.20
CA SER A 117 37.47 14.85 -15.50
C SER A 117 38.20 16.18 -15.68
N SER A 118 38.27 17.02 -14.64
CA SER A 118 39.07 18.26 -14.67
C SER A 118 40.55 17.97 -14.90
N SER A 119 41.12 17.01 -14.15
CA SER A 119 42.53 16.62 -14.31
C SER A 119 42.85 16.10 -15.72
N VAL A 120 41.92 15.34 -16.32
CA VAL A 120 42.10 14.87 -17.71
C VAL A 120 42.03 16.05 -18.69
N ASN A 121 41.14 17.02 -18.48
CA ASN A 121 41.06 18.22 -19.32
C ASN A 121 42.33 19.08 -19.25
N ASP A 122 42.95 19.19 -18.07
CA ASP A 122 44.24 19.88 -17.90
C ASP A 122 45.37 19.13 -18.64
N THR A 123 45.34 17.79 -18.58
CA THR A 123 46.28 16.93 -19.32
C THR A 123 46.12 17.11 -20.83
N ILE A 124 44.88 17.13 -21.34
CA ILE A 124 44.59 17.42 -22.75
C ILE A 124 45.18 18.77 -23.17
N SER A 125 44.96 19.81 -22.36
CA SER A 125 45.48 21.16 -22.64
C SER A 125 47.01 21.17 -22.72
N THR A 126 47.69 20.42 -21.85
CA THR A 126 49.15 20.25 -21.88
C THR A 126 49.61 19.51 -23.14
N VAL A 127 48.89 18.46 -23.55
CA VAL A 127 49.20 17.70 -24.77
C VAL A 127 49.02 18.57 -26.01
N GLU A 128 47.98 19.40 -26.08
CA GLU A 128 47.76 20.36 -27.17
C GLU A 128 48.92 21.36 -27.30
N GLU A 129 49.46 21.85 -26.18
CA GLU A 129 50.62 22.75 -26.17
C GLU A 129 51.89 22.07 -26.71
N VAL A 130 52.22 20.89 -26.18
CA VAL A 130 53.37 20.10 -26.64
C VAL A 130 53.24 19.75 -28.13
N PHE A 131 52.03 19.42 -28.57
CA PHE A 131 51.77 19.10 -29.97
C PHE A 131 51.98 20.31 -30.88
N LYS A 132 51.62 21.51 -30.42
CA LYS A 132 51.83 22.75 -31.17
C LYS A 132 53.32 23.02 -31.39
N GLU A 133 54.14 22.82 -30.36
CA GLU A 133 55.61 22.92 -30.46
C GLU A 133 56.19 21.84 -31.39
N PHE A 134 55.68 20.62 -31.28
CA PHE A 134 56.06 19.51 -32.14
C PHE A 134 55.74 19.81 -33.61
N GLN A 135 54.55 20.32 -33.92
CA GLN A 135 54.16 20.67 -35.29
C GLN A 135 55.07 21.76 -35.87
N SER A 136 55.41 22.78 -35.08
CA SER A 136 56.36 23.81 -35.50
C SER A 136 57.74 23.24 -35.81
N SER A 137 58.23 22.31 -34.99
CA SER A 137 59.53 21.66 -35.19
C SER A 137 59.50 20.73 -36.41
N PHE A 138 58.38 20.04 -36.61
CA PHE A 138 58.14 19.16 -37.74
C PHE A 138 58.17 19.93 -39.07
N ASP A 139 57.46 21.05 -39.15
CA ASP A 139 57.43 21.92 -40.32
C ASP A 139 58.84 22.47 -40.64
N GLU A 140 59.62 22.88 -39.62
CA GLU A 140 60.99 23.34 -39.80
C GLU A 140 61.91 22.24 -40.37
N ILE A 141 61.74 20.99 -39.92
CA ILE A 141 62.51 19.87 -40.48
C ILE A 141 62.09 19.61 -41.93
N LEU A 142 60.80 19.67 -42.24
CA LEU A 142 60.29 19.50 -43.61
C LEU A 142 60.94 20.52 -44.56
N ASP A 143 61.02 21.78 -44.14
CA ASP A 143 61.68 22.85 -44.91
C ASP A 143 63.18 22.57 -45.13
N LYS A 144 63.89 22.10 -44.10
CA LYS A 144 65.31 21.72 -44.22
C LYS A 144 65.50 20.54 -45.17
N VAL A 145 64.65 19.52 -45.10
CA VAL A 145 64.70 18.35 -45.99
C VAL A 145 64.46 18.78 -47.45
N ASN A 146 63.49 19.66 -47.68
CA ASN A 146 63.22 20.24 -49.00
C ASN A 146 64.43 21.05 -49.53
N ALA A 147 65.09 21.84 -48.68
CA ALA A 147 66.30 22.56 -49.04
C ALA A 147 67.45 21.61 -49.42
N ILE A 148 67.66 20.51 -48.67
CA ILE A 148 68.66 19.48 -48.99
C ILE A 148 68.36 18.83 -50.35
N ASN A 149 67.09 18.54 -50.64
CA ASN A 149 66.69 18.04 -51.96
C ASN A 149 67.06 19.02 -53.08
N GLY A 150 66.83 20.33 -52.85
CA GLY A 150 67.24 21.40 -53.75
C GLY A 150 68.74 21.42 -54.00
N ILE A 151 69.54 21.33 -52.94
CA ILE A 151 71.01 21.27 -53.02
C ILE A 151 71.45 20.01 -53.78
N ALA A 152 70.90 18.84 -53.48
CA ALA A 152 71.22 17.59 -54.17
C ALA A 152 70.89 17.66 -55.67
N ASN A 153 69.78 18.32 -56.05
CA ASN A 153 69.45 18.58 -57.46
C ASN A 153 70.47 19.49 -58.14
N GLN A 154 70.90 20.57 -57.48
CA GLN A 154 71.92 21.48 -58.01
C GLN A 154 73.28 20.80 -58.14
N THR A 155 73.71 20.03 -57.13
CA THR A 155 74.98 19.28 -57.16
C THR A 155 74.97 18.23 -58.26
N ASN A 156 73.86 17.53 -58.47
CA ASN A 156 73.69 16.60 -59.58
C ASN A 156 73.81 17.29 -60.95
N LEU A 157 73.23 18.48 -61.11
CA LEU A 157 73.35 19.27 -62.35
C LEU A 157 74.78 19.77 -62.57
N LEU A 158 75.46 20.23 -61.50
CA LEU A 158 76.86 20.64 -61.55
C LEU A 158 77.79 19.47 -61.93
N ALA A 159 77.58 18.30 -61.33
CA ALA A 159 78.32 17.08 -61.62
C ALA A 159 78.12 16.62 -63.07
N LEU A 160 76.88 16.69 -63.58
CA LEU A 160 76.59 16.39 -64.98
C LEU A 160 77.33 17.34 -65.92
N ASN A 161 77.28 18.65 -65.66
CA ASN A 161 78.00 19.65 -66.45
C ASN A 161 79.53 19.42 -66.41
N ALA A 162 80.07 19.07 -65.24
CA ALA A 162 81.49 18.73 -65.09
C ALA A 162 81.88 17.46 -65.85
N SER A 163 81.03 16.43 -65.84
CA SER A 163 81.27 15.17 -66.58
C SER A 163 81.25 15.42 -68.10
N ILE A 164 80.33 16.27 -68.59
CA ILE A 164 80.29 16.72 -69.99
C ILE A 164 81.59 17.45 -70.38
N GLU A 165 82.05 18.40 -69.57
CA GLU A 165 83.24 19.17 -69.90
C GLU A 165 84.54 18.34 -69.76
N ALA A 166 84.58 17.40 -68.82
CA ALA A 166 85.66 16.43 -68.70
C ALA A 166 85.76 15.50 -69.92
N ALA A 167 84.61 15.04 -70.46
CA ALA A 167 84.57 14.29 -71.72
C ALA A 167 85.06 15.14 -72.91
N ARG A 168 84.76 16.44 -72.89
CA ARG A 168 85.18 17.41 -73.92
C ARG A 168 86.68 17.67 -73.94
N ALA A 169 87.34 17.59 -72.78
CA ALA A 169 88.80 17.73 -72.63
C ALA A 169 89.59 16.47 -73.04
N GLY A 170 88.92 15.37 -73.42
CA GLY A 170 89.57 14.15 -73.91
C GLY A 170 90.45 13.46 -72.87
N GLU A 171 91.67 13.06 -73.22
CA GLU A 171 92.58 12.36 -72.30
C GLU A 171 92.97 13.19 -71.06
N SER A 172 93.08 14.51 -71.19
CA SER A 172 93.44 15.39 -70.08
C SER A 172 92.32 15.52 -69.02
N GLY A 173 91.07 15.20 -69.39
CA GLY A 173 89.90 15.29 -68.52
C GLY A 173 89.56 14.00 -67.76
N ARG A 174 90.24 12.89 -68.02
CA ARG A 174 89.89 11.56 -67.49
C ARG A 174 89.77 11.50 -65.96
N GLY A 175 90.69 12.16 -65.24
CA GLY A 175 90.63 12.22 -63.77
C GLY A 175 89.42 13.04 -63.27
N PHE A 176 89.07 14.12 -63.95
CA PHE A 176 87.90 14.93 -63.63
C PHE A 176 86.58 14.22 -63.93
N ALA A 177 86.52 13.42 -64.99
CA ALA A 177 85.34 12.63 -65.34
C ALA A 177 84.98 11.63 -64.22
N VAL A 178 85.97 10.92 -63.67
CA VAL A 178 85.76 9.99 -62.56
C VAL A 178 85.22 10.69 -61.32
N VAL A 179 85.75 11.87 -60.99
CA VAL A 179 85.26 12.67 -59.85
C VAL A 179 83.83 13.16 -60.11
N ALA A 180 83.53 13.64 -61.31
CA ALA A 180 82.20 14.12 -61.67
C ALA A 180 81.14 13.00 -61.57
N ASP A 181 81.46 11.79 -62.04
CA ASP A 181 80.56 10.64 -61.92
C ASP A 181 80.33 10.23 -60.47
N GLN A 182 81.37 10.24 -59.62
CA GLN A 182 81.24 9.99 -58.18
C GLN A 182 80.38 11.04 -57.47
N VAL A 183 80.50 12.32 -57.84
CA VAL A 183 79.65 13.40 -57.29
C VAL A 183 78.20 13.25 -57.75
N ASN A 184 77.97 12.80 -58.99
CA ASN A 184 76.63 12.54 -59.51
C ASN A 184 75.97 11.37 -58.78
N GLU A 185 76.70 10.27 -58.57
CA GLU A 185 76.24 9.11 -57.79
C GLU A 185 75.92 9.51 -56.34
N LEU A 186 76.80 10.29 -55.69
CA LEU A 186 76.57 10.80 -54.34
C LEU A 186 75.32 11.69 -54.27
N SER A 187 75.11 12.56 -55.25
CA SER A 187 73.94 13.43 -55.31
C SER A 187 72.65 12.62 -55.49
N SER A 188 72.67 11.58 -56.32
CA SER A 188 71.55 10.65 -56.48
C SER A 188 71.24 9.91 -55.18
N ASN A 189 72.26 9.42 -54.47
CA ASN A 189 72.08 8.76 -53.17
C ASN A 189 71.47 9.70 -52.13
N ILE A 190 71.89 10.98 -52.09
CA ILE A 190 71.28 11.99 -51.21
C ILE A 190 69.80 12.17 -51.54
N LYS A 191 69.41 12.25 -52.82
CA LYS A 191 67.99 12.38 -53.21
C LYS A 191 67.16 11.18 -52.74
N THR A 192 67.68 9.96 -52.90
CA THR A 192 66.99 8.75 -52.42
C THR A 192 66.79 8.77 -50.90
N LEU A 193 67.80 9.20 -50.14
CA LEU A 193 67.70 9.36 -48.69
C LEU A 193 66.66 10.42 -48.31
N VAL A 194 66.67 11.58 -48.98
CA VAL A 194 65.69 12.65 -48.77
C VAL A 194 64.28 12.18 -49.07
N ALA A 195 64.06 11.43 -50.15
CA ALA A 195 62.76 10.84 -50.47
C ALA A 195 62.28 9.87 -49.37
N SER A 196 63.17 9.02 -48.86
CA SER A 196 62.86 8.11 -47.74
C SER A 196 62.54 8.86 -46.44
N ILE A 197 63.19 10.00 -46.18
CA ILE A 197 62.87 10.88 -45.05
C ILE A 197 61.49 11.51 -45.26
N GLY A 198 61.18 11.97 -46.48
CA GLY A 198 59.87 12.51 -46.85
C GLY A 198 58.73 11.53 -46.59
N GLU A 199 58.86 10.28 -47.05
CA GLU A 199 57.86 9.23 -46.76
C GLU A 199 57.68 8.97 -45.25
N SER A 200 58.77 9.04 -44.49
CA SER A 200 58.73 8.86 -43.03
C SER A 200 58.02 10.02 -42.33
N MET A 201 58.26 11.25 -42.81
CA MET A 201 57.57 12.45 -42.35
C MET A 201 56.07 12.41 -42.67
N ASP A 202 55.69 12.00 -43.88
CA ASP A 202 54.28 11.86 -44.26
C ASP A 202 53.53 10.88 -43.35
N LYS A 203 54.14 9.73 -43.04
CA LYS A 203 53.59 8.77 -42.07
C LYS A 203 53.45 9.37 -40.68
N LEU A 204 54.45 10.14 -40.25
CA LEU A 204 54.42 10.84 -38.95
C LEU A 204 53.26 11.83 -38.90
N ASN A 205 53.07 12.62 -39.97
CA ASN A 205 51.97 13.59 -40.09
C ASN A 205 50.59 12.91 -40.05
N GLN A 206 50.43 11.77 -40.72
CA GLN A 206 49.19 10.98 -40.64
C GLN A 206 48.92 10.49 -39.22
N ASN A 207 49.93 9.99 -38.52
CA ASN A 207 49.81 9.59 -37.11
C ASN A 207 49.46 10.79 -36.21
N ASN A 208 50.02 11.96 -36.51
CA ASN A 208 49.76 13.21 -35.79
C ASN A 208 48.30 13.65 -35.91
N ASN A 209 47.74 13.61 -37.12
CA ASN A 209 46.33 13.91 -37.36
C ASN A 209 45.41 12.92 -36.62
N ARG A 210 45.77 11.64 -36.57
CA ARG A 210 45.03 10.63 -35.80
C ARG A 210 45.06 10.93 -34.30
N LEU A 211 46.22 11.33 -33.76
CA LEU A 211 46.36 11.73 -32.36
C LEU A 211 45.44 12.91 -32.04
N MET A 212 45.39 13.94 -32.90
CA MET A 212 44.50 15.08 -32.68
C MET A 212 43.02 14.74 -32.71
N ASN A 213 42.61 13.86 -33.62
CA ASN A 213 41.24 13.35 -33.61
C ASN A 213 40.92 12.64 -32.29
N SER A 214 41.82 11.78 -31.79
CA SER A 214 41.63 11.10 -30.50
C SER A 214 41.58 12.07 -29.30
N ILE A 215 42.33 13.18 -29.34
CA ILE A 215 42.24 14.23 -28.31
C ILE A 215 40.87 14.90 -28.33
N ASN A 216 40.38 15.27 -29.52
CA ASN A 216 39.05 15.86 -29.67
C ASN A 216 37.93 14.92 -29.21
N ASP A 217 38.02 13.64 -29.57
CA ASP A 217 37.07 12.61 -29.11
C ASP A 217 37.09 12.49 -27.58
N THR A 218 38.27 12.49 -26.97
CA THR A 218 38.42 12.44 -25.51
C THR A 218 37.81 13.66 -24.84
N ARG A 219 38.00 14.85 -25.42
CA ARG A 219 37.39 16.10 -24.92
C ARG A 219 35.86 16.05 -24.97
N SER A 220 35.29 15.54 -26.07
CA SER A 220 33.84 15.33 -26.18
C SER A 220 33.34 14.37 -25.10
N ALA A 221 34.02 13.23 -24.91
CA ALA A 221 33.63 12.24 -23.90
C ALA A 221 33.67 12.80 -22.46
N ILE A 222 34.61 13.71 -22.17
CA ILE A 222 34.66 14.41 -20.87
C ILE A 222 33.47 15.36 -20.73
N GLN A 223 33.12 16.10 -21.77
CA GLN A 223 31.97 17.01 -21.75
C GLN A 223 30.64 16.25 -21.57
N ASP A 224 30.49 15.12 -22.23
CA ASP A 224 29.33 14.22 -22.05
C ASP A 224 29.29 13.67 -20.62
N SER A 225 30.44 13.24 -20.09
CA SER A 225 30.55 12.78 -18.69
C SER A 225 30.12 13.86 -17.69
N MET A 226 30.49 15.12 -17.93
CA MET A 226 30.08 16.25 -17.08
C MET A 226 28.58 16.54 -17.19
N THR A 227 27.98 16.32 -18.36
CA THR A 227 26.52 16.44 -18.55
C THR A 227 25.80 15.36 -17.73
N HIS A 228 26.23 14.10 -17.85
CA HIS A 228 25.66 12.99 -17.09
C HIS A 228 25.83 13.13 -15.57
N ILE A 229 26.92 13.74 -15.11
CA ILE A 229 27.08 14.10 -13.70
C ILE A 229 25.95 15.05 -13.27
N ASN A 230 25.70 16.13 -14.01
CA ASN A 230 24.65 17.08 -13.62
C ASN A 230 23.25 16.41 -13.64
N GLU A 231 22.96 15.57 -14.64
CA GLU A 231 21.70 14.80 -14.69
C GLU A 231 21.56 13.86 -13.48
N THR A 232 22.66 13.22 -13.07
CA THR A 232 22.66 12.35 -11.89
C THR A 232 22.44 13.16 -10.60
N GLU A 233 22.87 14.42 -10.56
CA GLU A 233 22.66 15.32 -9.40
C GLU A 233 21.17 15.59 -9.18
N GLU A 234 20.46 15.88 -10.27
CA GLU A 234 19.00 16.07 -10.24
C GLU A 234 18.28 14.82 -9.73
N VAL A 235 18.72 13.63 -10.15
CA VAL A 235 18.16 12.35 -9.66
C VAL A 235 18.45 12.17 -8.17
N VAL A 236 19.65 12.49 -7.70
CA VAL A 236 20.02 12.40 -6.28
C VAL A 236 19.17 13.36 -5.43
N ASP A 237 18.91 14.57 -5.91
CA ASP A 237 18.04 15.52 -5.22
C ASP A 237 16.58 15.06 -5.20
N SER A 238 16.10 14.47 -6.30
CA SER A 238 14.78 13.83 -6.33
C SER A 238 14.68 12.67 -5.31
N ILE A 239 15.73 11.87 -5.14
CA ILE A 239 15.79 10.80 -4.14
C ILE A 239 15.66 11.36 -2.72
N LYS A 240 16.35 12.46 -2.41
CA LYS A 240 16.24 13.12 -1.10
C LYS A 240 14.83 13.68 -0.86
N SER A 241 14.19 14.24 -1.88
CA SER A 241 12.80 14.71 -1.79
C SER A 241 11.85 13.56 -1.47
N VAL A 242 11.95 12.45 -2.22
CA VAL A 242 11.13 11.25 -2.00
C VAL A 242 11.38 10.66 -0.61
N ALA A 243 12.62 10.67 -0.13
CA ALA A 243 12.94 10.22 1.24
C ALA A 243 12.17 11.03 2.30
N GLY A 244 12.09 12.36 2.13
CA GLY A 244 11.32 13.23 3.01
C GLY A 244 9.80 12.98 2.95
N GLU A 245 9.25 12.77 1.74
CA GLU A 245 7.83 12.42 1.59
C GLU A 245 7.49 11.08 2.27
N ILE A 246 8.38 10.09 2.20
CA ILE A 246 8.21 8.81 2.89
C ILE A 246 8.30 9.00 4.41
N GLU A 247 9.21 9.86 4.90
CA GLU A 247 9.33 10.18 6.34
C GLU A 247 8.05 10.82 6.90
N ASP A 248 7.49 11.80 6.18
CA ASP A 248 6.23 12.44 6.54
C ASP A 248 5.06 11.43 6.50
N GLY A 249 5.01 10.60 5.44
CA GLY A 249 4.03 9.53 5.30
C GLY A 249 4.10 8.51 6.44
N ASN A 250 5.31 8.13 6.84
CA ASN A 250 5.56 7.21 7.95
C ASN A 250 5.10 7.79 9.29
N THR A 251 5.42 9.06 9.55
CA THR A 251 4.96 9.78 10.75
C THR A 251 3.43 9.82 10.84
N ASN A 252 2.77 10.11 9.71
CA ASN A 252 1.31 10.10 9.65
C ASN A 252 0.74 8.69 9.89
N MET A 253 1.39 7.65 9.37
CA MET A 253 0.96 6.27 9.54
C MET A 253 1.02 5.83 11.01
N VAL A 254 2.10 6.17 11.72
CA VAL A 254 2.21 5.95 13.17
C VAL A 254 1.05 6.63 13.92
N GLY A 255 0.77 7.90 13.61
CA GLY A 255 -0.34 8.62 14.25
C GLY A 255 -1.72 8.04 13.95
N VAL A 256 -1.93 7.42 12.80
CA VAL A 256 -3.18 6.70 12.48
C VAL A 256 -3.28 5.40 13.26
N ILE A 257 -2.19 4.63 13.38
CA ILE A 257 -2.15 3.38 14.14
C ILE A 257 -2.46 3.63 15.62
N ASP A 258 -1.87 4.67 16.21
CA ASP A 258 -2.12 5.04 17.60
C ASP A 258 -3.60 5.32 17.85
N LYS A 259 -4.25 6.09 16.97
CA LYS A 259 -5.70 6.36 17.05
C LYS A 259 -6.53 5.09 16.89
N CYS A 260 -6.20 4.25 15.91
CA CYS A 260 -6.88 2.99 15.72
C CYS A 260 -6.76 2.09 16.96
N SER A 261 -5.60 2.07 17.63
CA SER A 261 -5.38 1.32 18.87
C SER A 261 -6.22 1.87 20.04
N GLU A 262 -6.37 3.20 20.13
CA GLU A 262 -7.24 3.86 21.11
C GLU A 262 -8.72 3.53 20.88
N ASP A 263 -9.18 3.62 19.62
CA ASP A 263 -10.54 3.23 19.20
C ASP A 263 -10.80 1.76 19.53
N MET A 264 -9.79 0.88 19.32
CA MET A 264 -9.88 -0.54 19.63
C MET A 264 -10.08 -0.82 21.12
N THR A 265 -9.32 -0.11 21.95
CA THR A 265 -9.42 -0.19 23.41
C THR A 265 -10.80 0.28 23.88
N THR A 266 -11.32 1.35 23.29
CA THR A 266 -12.66 1.87 23.58
C THR A 266 -13.76 0.89 23.19
N LEU A 267 -13.63 0.26 22.00
CA LEU A 267 -14.54 -0.77 21.53
C LEU A 267 -14.52 -2.01 22.45
N GLN A 268 -13.35 -2.43 22.91
CA GLN A 268 -13.23 -3.54 23.85
C GLN A 268 -13.94 -3.24 25.18
N SER A 269 -13.73 -2.04 25.74
CA SER A 269 -14.45 -1.60 26.95
C SER A 269 -15.97 -1.62 26.74
N THR A 270 -16.44 -1.16 25.57
CA THR A 270 -17.88 -1.14 25.25
C THR A 270 -18.47 -2.55 25.17
N MET A 271 -17.73 -3.52 24.65
CA MET A 271 -18.16 -4.92 24.61
C MET A 271 -18.19 -5.55 26.01
N GLU A 272 -17.18 -5.27 26.85
CA GLU A 272 -17.17 -5.72 28.24
C GLU A 272 -18.35 -5.14 29.03
N GLU A 273 -18.67 -3.86 28.83
CA GLU A 273 -19.83 -3.20 29.43
C GLU A 273 -21.17 -3.73 28.90
N SER A 274 -21.21 -4.28 27.69
CA SER A 274 -22.42 -4.85 27.09
C SER A 274 -22.79 -6.22 27.67
N LYS A 275 -21.80 -7.00 28.10
CA LYS A 275 -21.99 -8.35 28.66
C LYS A 275 -23.03 -8.46 29.79
N PRO A 276 -23.04 -7.59 30.83
CA PRO A 276 -24.06 -7.67 31.88
C PRO A 276 -25.48 -7.38 31.37
N TYR A 277 -25.65 -6.64 30.28
CA TYR A 277 -26.99 -6.40 29.71
C TYR A 277 -27.56 -7.66 29.08
N TYR A 278 -26.74 -8.47 28.39
CA TYR A 278 -27.18 -9.75 27.83
C TYR A 278 -27.66 -10.70 28.94
N GLN A 279 -26.89 -10.80 30.03
CA GLN A 279 -27.28 -11.60 31.19
C GLN A 279 -28.58 -11.11 31.82
N THR A 280 -28.75 -9.79 31.96
CA THR A 280 -29.98 -9.19 32.51
C THR A 280 -31.20 -9.54 31.66
N VAL A 281 -31.06 -9.52 30.33
CA VAL A 281 -32.17 -9.89 29.43
C VAL A 281 -32.48 -11.39 29.54
N ALA A 282 -31.47 -12.25 29.60
CA ALA A 282 -31.66 -13.69 29.81
C ALA A 282 -32.43 -13.96 31.11
N ASP A 283 -32.04 -13.31 32.22
CA ASP A 283 -32.71 -13.44 33.51
C ASP A 283 -34.18 -12.97 33.46
N HIS A 284 -34.47 -11.89 32.71
CA HIS A 284 -35.84 -11.41 32.49
C HIS A 284 -36.68 -12.41 31.69
N ILE A 285 -36.11 -13.04 30.66
CA ILE A 285 -36.80 -14.07 29.86
C ILE A 285 -37.15 -15.27 30.75
N ASP A 286 -36.21 -15.76 31.55
CA ASP A 286 -36.44 -16.88 32.46
C ASP A 286 -37.48 -16.56 33.54
N THR A 287 -37.44 -15.34 34.07
CA THR A 287 -38.45 -14.84 35.01
C THR A 287 -39.84 -14.81 34.38
N LEU A 288 -39.96 -14.32 33.14
CA LEU A 288 -41.23 -14.24 32.45
C LEU A 288 -41.78 -15.63 32.09
N SER A 289 -40.92 -16.53 31.62
CA SER A 289 -41.25 -17.94 31.38
C SER A 289 -41.79 -18.64 32.64
N THR A 290 -41.15 -18.37 33.79
CA THR A 290 -41.62 -18.87 35.09
C THR A 290 -43.01 -18.31 35.45
N ASN A 291 -43.26 -17.02 35.20
CA ASN A 291 -44.55 -16.40 35.48
C ASN A 291 -45.68 -16.92 34.58
N ILE A 292 -45.40 -17.16 33.31
CA ILE A 292 -46.33 -17.80 32.36
C ILE A 292 -46.69 -19.21 32.82
N THR A 293 -45.69 -19.98 33.28
CA THR A 293 -45.92 -21.33 33.83
C THR A 293 -46.82 -21.28 35.06
N LYS A 294 -46.57 -20.35 35.98
CA LYS A 294 -47.44 -20.14 37.17
C LYS A 294 -48.86 -19.74 36.79
N LYS A 295 -49.01 -18.85 35.80
CA LYS A 295 -50.32 -18.42 35.30
C LYS A 295 -51.08 -19.57 34.64
N SER A 296 -50.39 -20.44 33.92
CA SER A 296 -50.96 -21.67 33.34
C SER A 296 -51.54 -22.60 34.40
N LEU A 297 -50.84 -22.79 35.54
CA LEU A 297 -51.35 -23.56 36.67
C LEU A 297 -52.63 -22.94 37.27
N ILE A 298 -52.68 -21.60 37.40
CA ILE A 298 -53.88 -20.90 37.89
C ILE A 298 -55.07 -21.12 36.93
N PHE A 299 -54.83 -21.12 35.62
CA PHE A 299 -55.88 -21.40 34.64
C PHE A 299 -56.40 -22.84 34.71
N GLU A 300 -55.54 -23.80 35.03
CA GLU A 300 -55.94 -25.19 35.30
C GLU A 300 -56.81 -25.27 36.55
N ASP A 301 -56.41 -24.62 37.66
CA ASP A 301 -57.21 -24.54 38.88
C ASP A 301 -58.58 -23.85 38.65
N MET A 302 -58.59 -22.75 37.89
CA MET A 302 -59.83 -22.08 37.48
C MET A 302 -60.74 -23.03 36.69
N THR A 303 -60.17 -23.81 35.78
CA THR A 303 -60.94 -24.79 34.98
C THR A 303 -61.54 -25.85 35.90
N ASN A 304 -60.75 -26.39 36.83
CA ASN A 304 -61.19 -27.39 37.81
C ASN A 304 -62.34 -26.88 38.68
N ILE A 305 -62.29 -25.61 39.13
CA ILE A 305 -63.34 -25.00 39.95
C ILE A 305 -64.58 -24.68 39.10
N LEU A 306 -64.42 -24.03 37.94
CA LEU A 306 -65.51 -23.60 37.08
C LEU A 306 -66.34 -24.77 36.51
N GLN A 307 -65.69 -25.88 36.17
CA GLN A 307 -66.36 -27.10 35.71
C GLN A 307 -67.21 -27.78 36.79
N GLN A 308 -66.92 -27.55 38.08
CA GLN A 308 -67.69 -28.12 39.20
C GLN A 308 -68.95 -27.32 39.55
N PHE A 309 -69.07 -26.06 39.12
CA PHE A 309 -70.22 -25.21 39.47
C PHE A 309 -71.58 -25.77 39.03
N PRO A 310 -71.77 -26.28 37.80
CA PRO A 310 -73.05 -26.84 37.38
C PRO A 310 -73.49 -28.01 38.28
N GLU A 311 -72.56 -28.91 38.63
CA GLU A 311 -72.81 -30.04 39.53
C GLU A 311 -73.01 -29.60 41.00
N LEU A 312 -72.42 -28.48 41.42
CA LEU A 312 -72.68 -27.90 42.74
C LEU A 312 -74.08 -27.30 42.82
N VAL A 313 -74.50 -26.53 41.81
CA VAL A 313 -75.85 -25.94 41.72
C VAL A 313 -76.91 -27.05 41.74
N LYS A 314 -76.73 -28.09 40.93
CA LYS A 314 -77.62 -29.26 40.90
C LYS A 314 -77.71 -29.97 42.26
N ARG A 315 -76.59 -30.15 42.96
CA ARG A 315 -76.58 -30.73 44.31
C ARG A 315 -77.26 -29.86 45.37
N VAL A 316 -77.28 -28.53 45.20
CA VAL A 316 -78.00 -27.62 46.10
C VAL A 316 -79.49 -27.68 45.82
N GLU A 317 -79.89 -27.65 44.56
CA GLU A 317 -81.29 -27.85 44.14
C GLU A 317 -81.84 -29.18 44.67
N ASP A 318 -81.14 -30.30 44.43
CA ASP A 318 -81.56 -31.62 44.93
C ASP A 318 -81.70 -31.68 46.46
N ARG A 319 -80.98 -30.84 47.22
CA ARG A 319 -81.09 -30.77 48.69
C ARG A 319 -82.28 -29.94 49.13
N VAL A 320 -82.58 -28.85 48.43
CA VAL A 320 -83.74 -28.01 48.73
C VAL A 320 -85.04 -28.69 48.28
N GLU A 321 -85.00 -29.53 47.25
CA GLU A 321 -86.16 -30.34 46.87
C GLU A 321 -86.46 -31.51 47.84
N ARG A 322 -85.44 -31.98 48.58
CA ARG A 322 -85.51 -33.10 49.54
C ARG A 322 -85.80 -32.68 50.99
N GLY A 323 -85.72 -31.39 51.32
CA GLY A 323 -86.02 -30.84 52.65
C GLY A 323 -87.36 -30.12 52.68
#